data_AF-A0A413TI40-F1
#
_entry.id   AF-A0A413TI40-F1
#
_cell.length_a   1.000
_cell.length_b   1.000
_cell.length_c   1.000
_cell.angle_alpha   90.00
_cell.angle_beta   90.00
_cell.angle_gamma   90.00
#
_symmetry.space_group_name_H-M   'P 1'
#
loop_
_entity.id
_entity.type
_entity.pdbx_description
1 polymer ?
#
loop_
_entity_poly.entity_id
_entity_poly.type
_entity_poly.pdbx_seq_one_letter_code
_entity_poly.pdbx_strand_id
1 'polypeptide(L)' 'MERKIANIDEFQMDENETPILPTELREEENLYVLPDGRYLPCGVYRTADGGSLIYEPSELSFFGQMLAQFKEC' A
#
# COMPACT_ATOMS: atom_id res chain seq x y z
N MET A 1 13.50 2.68 -14.09
CA MET A 1 12.30 3.54 -14.21
C MET A 1 11.98 4.05 -12.82
N GLU A 2 11.82 5.36 -12.63
CA GLU A 2 11.46 5.90 -11.31
C GLU A 2 10.01 5.52 -10.99
N ARG A 3 9.82 4.75 -9.92
CA ARG A 3 8.49 4.41 -9.41
C ARG A 3 7.91 5.65 -8.71
N LYS A 4 6.74 6.12 -9.14
CA LYS A 4 6.05 7.23 -8.47
C LYS A 4 5.04 6.68 -7.47
N ILE A 5 5.13 7.14 -6.23
CA ILE A 5 4.23 6.76 -5.14
C ILE A 5 3.25 7.91 -4.91
N ALA A 6 1.98 7.60 -4.69
CA ALA A 6 0.99 8.61 -4.31
C ALA A 6 1.21 9.12 -2.88
N ASN A 7 0.68 10.30 -2.55
CA ASN A 7 0.67 10.79 -1.18
C ASN A 7 -0.56 10.20 -0.45
N ILE A 8 -0.36 9.77 0.80
CA ILE A 8 -1.42 9.18 1.64
C ILE A 8 -2.55 10.18 1.96
N ASP A 9 -2.25 11.47 1.98
CA ASP A 9 -3.23 12.54 2.22
C ASP A 9 -4.21 12.73 1.06
N GLU A 10 -3.95 12.11 -0.10
CA GLU A 10 -4.84 12.15 -1.27
C GLU A 10 -6.04 11.19 -1.14
N PHE A 11 -6.03 10.29 -0.15
CA PHE A 11 -7.09 9.28 0.03
C PHE A 11 -8.22 9.76 0.94
N GLN A 12 -9.38 9.12 0.79
CA GLN A 12 -10.47 9.31 1.74
C GLN A 12 -10.08 8.70 3.09
N MET A 13 -10.34 9.43 4.17
CA MET A 13 -10.05 9.00 5.54
C MET A 13 -11.33 8.51 6.22
N ASP A 14 -11.22 7.49 7.08
CA ASP A 14 -12.29 7.08 7.98
C ASP A 14 -12.41 8.00 9.21
N GLU A 15 -13.32 7.68 10.13
CA GLU A 15 -13.54 8.45 11.36
C GLU A 15 -12.33 8.53 12.31
N ASN A 16 -11.35 7.63 12.15
CA ASN A 16 -10.12 7.55 12.94
C ASN A 16 -8.91 8.09 12.18
N GLU A 17 -9.13 8.89 11.13
CA GLU A 17 -8.08 9.45 10.27
C GLU A 17 -7.23 8.35 9.60
N THR A 18 -7.80 7.15 9.39
CA THR A 18 -7.14 6.05 8.68
C THR A 18 -7.57 6.06 7.21
N PRO A 19 -6.64 6.01 6.24
CA PRO A 19 -6.99 6.01 4.83
C PRO A 19 -7.80 4.76 4.45
N ILE A 20 -8.86 4.96 3.71
CA ILE A 20 -9.69 3.88 3.15
C ILE A 20 -8.98 3.33 1.92
N LEU A 21 -8.86 2.00 1.84
CA LEU A 21 -8.22 1.32 0.72
C LEU A 21 -8.98 1.62 -0.59
N PRO A 22 -8.31 2.14 -1.64
CA PRO A 22 -8.94 2.35 -2.94
C PRO A 22 -9.45 1.04 -3.55
N THR A 23 -10.58 1.09 -4.26
CA THR A 23 -11.21 -0.12 -4.83
C THR A 23 -10.61 -0.55 -6.18
N GLU A 24 -10.14 0.40 -7.00
CA GLU A 24 -9.66 0.15 -8.37
C GLU A 24 -8.14 -0.09 -8.42
N LEU A 25 -7.64 -0.94 -7.53
CA LEU A 25 -6.22 -1.29 -7.50
C LEU A 25 -5.92 -2.44 -8.48
N ARG A 26 -4.80 -2.32 -9.19
CA ARG A 26 -4.19 -3.40 -9.96
C ARG A 26 -2.98 -3.94 -9.22
N GLU A 27 -2.65 -5.21 -9.40
CA GLU A 27 -1.45 -5.80 -8.81
C GLU A 27 -0.37 -6.00 -9.89
N GLU A 28 0.84 -5.50 -9.64
CA GLU A 28 2.02 -5.66 -10.49
C GLU A 28 3.24 -5.99 -9.62
N GLU A 29 3.86 -7.16 -9.81
CA GLU A 29 5.08 -7.55 -9.07
C GLU A 29 4.96 -7.38 -7.53
N ASN A 30 3.83 -7.79 -6.95
CA ASN A 30 3.46 -7.63 -5.53
C ASN A 30 3.15 -6.19 -5.07
N LEU A 31 3.03 -5.25 -6.01
CA LEU A 31 2.67 -3.87 -5.74
C LEU A 31 1.25 -3.54 -6.18
N TYR A 32 0.55 -2.72 -5.39
CA TYR A 32 -0.71 -2.14 -5.79
C TYR A 32 -0.49 -0.87 -6.59
N VAL A 33 -1.10 -0.81 -7.77
CA VAL A 33 -1.04 0.30 -8.72
C VAL A 33 -2.41 0.95 -8.81
N LEU A 34 -2.43 2.26 -8.64
CA LEU A 34 -3.61 3.11 -8.76
C LEU A 34 -3.98 3.31 -10.24
N PRO A 35 -5.23 3.72 -10.54
CA PRO A 35 -5.66 3.98 -11.93
C PRO A 35 -4.82 5.01 -12.68
N ASP A 36 -4.17 5.93 -11.96
CA ASP A 36 -3.27 6.95 -12.53
C ASP A 36 -1.82 6.45 -12.77
N GLY A 37 -1.55 5.17 -12.48
CA GLY A 37 -0.26 4.52 -12.66
C GLY A 37 0.73 4.73 -11.52
N ARG A 38 0.38 5.45 -10.46
CA ARG A 38 1.21 5.54 -9.26
C ARG A 38 1.04 4.32 -8.37
N TYR A 39 2.05 4.00 -7.58
CA TYR A 39 1.97 2.95 -6.58
C TYR A 39 1.27 3.46 -5.31
N LEU A 40 0.50 2.57 -4.68
CA LEU A 40 -0.06 2.80 -3.35
C LEU A 40 1.09 3.02 -2.35
N PRO A 41 1.05 4.06 -1.50
CA PRO A 41 2.08 4.27 -0.49
C PRO A 41 2.01 3.20 0.61
N CYS A 42 3.15 2.91 1.25
CA CYS A 42 3.15 2.11 2.46
C CYS A 42 2.26 2.72 3.54
N GLY A 43 1.57 1.90 4.32
CA GLY A 43 0.68 2.39 5.36
C GLY A 43 -0.35 1.37 5.85
N VAL A 44 -1.18 1.82 6.79
CA VAL A 44 -2.33 1.06 7.29
C VAL A 44 -3.59 1.59 6.64
N TYR A 45 -4.35 0.70 6.01
CA TYR A 45 -5.58 1.04 5.30
C TYR A 45 -6.78 0.34 5.91
N ARG A 46 -7.92 1.05 5.96
CA ARG A 46 -9.22 0.47 6.28
C ARG A 46 -9.79 -0.19 5.02
N THR A 47 -10.14 -1.47 5.10
CA THR A 47 -10.79 -2.16 3.98
C THR A 47 -12.31 -1.91 4.00
N ALA A 48 -12.96 -2.03 2.83
CA ALA A 48 -14.38 -1.73 2.69
C ALA A 48 -15.32 -2.61 3.54
N ASP A 49 -14.86 -3.80 3.94
CA ASP A 49 -15.54 -4.72 4.84
C ASP A 49 -15.27 -4.43 6.33
N GLY A 50 -14.58 -3.33 6.66
CA GLY A 50 -14.26 -2.91 8.02
C GLY A 50 -12.96 -3.49 8.58
N GLY A 51 -12.29 -4.37 7.84
CA GLY A 51 -10.96 -4.90 8.19
C GLY A 51 -9.83 -3.88 8.08
N SER A 52 -8.59 -4.35 8.24
CA SER A 52 -7.40 -3.50 8.14
C SER A 52 -6.31 -4.20 7.35
N LEU A 53 -5.65 -3.45 6.47
CA LEU A 53 -4.51 -3.90 5.68
C LEU A 53 -3.27 -3.14 6.14
N ILE A 54 -2.21 -3.87 6.52
CA ILE A 54 -0.87 -3.30 6.65
C ILE A 54 -0.17 -3.54 5.31
N TYR A 55 0.04 -2.46 4.56
CA TYR A 55 0.69 -2.52 3.27
C TYR A 55 2.14 -2.05 3.39
N GLU A 56 3.08 -3.01 3.39
CA GLU A 56 4.52 -2.78 3.58
C GLU A 56 5.35 -3.69 2.65
N PRO A 57 5.24 -3.53 1.31
CA PRO A 57 5.99 -4.35 0.36
C PRO A 57 7.49 -4.04 0.41
N SER A 58 8.34 -5.04 0.15
CA SER A 58 9.80 -4.89 0.15
C SER A 58 10.29 -4.01 -0.99
N GLU A 59 9.54 -3.95 -2.07
CA GLU A 59 9.86 -3.15 -3.24
C GLU A 59 9.71 -1.63 -2.99
N LEU A 60 9.03 -1.21 -1.91
CA LEU A 60 8.82 0.20 -1.52
C LEU A 60 9.41 0.56 -0.16
N SER A 61 9.76 -0.40 0.70
CA SER A 61 10.22 -0.13 2.06
C SER A 61 11.45 -0.91 2.48
N PHE A 62 12.38 -0.23 3.17
CA PHE A 62 13.52 -0.85 3.83
C PHE A 62 13.09 -1.87 4.89
N PHE A 63 12.03 -1.60 5.67
CA PHE A 63 11.51 -2.56 6.64
C PHE A 63 10.89 -3.77 5.94
N GLY A 64 10.16 -3.54 4.84
CA GLY A 64 9.65 -4.62 3.99
C GLY A 64 10.78 -5.52 3.47
N GLN A 65 11.90 -4.93 3.02
CA GLN A 65 13.08 -5.68 2.56
C GLN A 65 13.67 -6.53 3.68
N MET A 66 13.84 -5.96 4.87
CA MET A 66 14.35 -6.68 6.04
C MET A 66 13.43 -7.85 6.41
N LEU A 67 12.10 -7.64 6.43
CA LEU A 67 11.15 -8.71 6.75
C LEU A 67 11.13 -9.83 5.70
N ALA A 68 11.30 -9.48 4.43
CA ALA A 68 11.34 -10.47 3.35
C ALA A 68 12.51 -11.46 3.50
N GLN A 69 13.62 -11.04 4.12
CA GLN A 69 14.78 -11.92 4.39
C GLN A 69 14.44 -13.07 5.35
N PHE A 70 13.38 -12.95 6.16
CA PHE A 70 12.95 -13.99 7.10
C PHE A 70 11.87 -14.91 6.52
N LYS A 71 11.41 -14.67 5.28
CA LYS A 71 10.45 -15.57 4.60
C LYS A 71 11.12 -16.79 3.95
N GLU A 72 12.45 -16.82 3.85
CA GLU A 72 13.19 -17.97 3.33
C GLU A 72 13.52 -18.98 4.45
N CYS A 73 12.63 -19.96 4.65
CA CYS A 73 12.88 -21.22 5.35
C CYS A 73 12.36 -22.39 4.50
#